data_AF-A0A840N9R9-F1
#
_entry.id   AF-A0A840N9R9-F1
#
_cell.length_a   1.000
_cell.length_b   1.000
_cell.length_c   1.000
_cell.angle_alpha   90.00
_cell.angle_beta   90.00
_cell.angle_gamma   90.00
#
_symmetry.space_group_name_H-M   'P 1'
#
loop_
_entity.id
_entity.type
_entity.pdbx_description
1 polymer ?
#
loop_
_entity_poly.entity_id
_entity_poly.type
_entity_poly.pdbx_seq_one_letter_code
_entity_poly.pdbx_strand_id
1 'polypeptide(L)'
;MTAHGEGERDAAGQPANVPSGSPESIAVPAARERARAIPEAAVARLAVYLRVLSGLDERGTTTVSSEELAAFAGVNSAKLRKDLSYIGSYGTRGVGYEVSVLIGQIERTLGLTKKHRVAVVGIGNLGHALANYGGFLNRGFPVAALFDLDPDLLDVPVGGIPVSAVDDIVDVCRDREVTIGVIATPAEGAQEVCDRLVEGGVVCILNFAPVVLRVPEHVEVRKVDLAVEMQILSFHVARRNQEAAVVPGIAGGTDAGPPGDRVNGNGNSKSALERGDVDGMVVRP
;
A
#
# COMPACT_ATOMS: atom_id res chain seq x y z
N MET A 1 1.17 -80.47 37.80
CA MET A 1 2.10 -79.58 37.05
C MET A 1 1.73 -78.16 37.45
N THR A 2 2.35 -77.54 38.46
CA THR A 2 3.60 -76.73 38.36
C THR A 2 3.60 -75.89 37.07
N ALA A 3 3.64 -74.56 37.05
CA ALA A 3 4.45 -73.67 37.89
C ALA A 3 4.15 -72.17 37.62
N HIS A 4 4.35 -71.34 38.67
CA HIS A 4 4.84 -69.93 38.77
C HIS A 4 4.18 -68.80 37.93
N GLY A 5 3.88 -67.59 38.43
CA GLY A 5 4.03 -66.89 39.73
C GLY A 5 3.06 -65.68 39.73
N GLU A 6 2.42 -65.31 40.85
CA GLU A 6 2.87 -64.29 41.82
C GLU A 6 3.50 -63.07 41.12
N GLY A 7 2.84 -61.93 41.00
CA GLY A 7 2.47 -60.95 42.03
C GLY A 7 3.00 -59.60 41.50
N GLU A 8 2.27 -58.49 41.51
CA GLU A 8 2.10 -57.65 42.69
C GLU A 8 0.99 -56.62 42.45
N ARG A 9 0.25 -56.32 43.52
CA ARG A 9 -0.65 -55.19 43.64
C ARG A 9 0.04 -54.07 44.40
N ASP A 10 -0.36 -52.86 44.06
CA ASP A 10 0.29 -51.60 44.37
C ASP A 10 -0.05 -51.14 45.81
N ALA A 11 0.96 -50.71 46.57
CA ALA A 11 0.81 -50.15 47.92
C ALA A 11 1.07 -48.63 47.93
N ALA A 12 0.35 -47.88 47.09
CA ALA A 12 0.11 -46.44 47.23
C ALA A 12 -0.80 -46.00 46.07
N GLY A 13 -2.08 -45.73 46.34
CA GLY A 13 -3.03 -45.23 45.34
C GLY A 13 -2.65 -43.85 44.80
N GLN A 14 -1.78 -43.81 43.80
CA GLN A 14 -1.35 -42.60 43.10
C GLN A 14 -1.31 -42.89 41.59
N PRO A 15 -1.97 -42.07 40.75
CA PRO A 15 -1.96 -42.29 39.32
C PRO A 15 -0.54 -42.12 38.76
N ALA A 16 -0.21 -42.94 37.77
CA ALA A 16 1.05 -42.91 37.03
C ALA A 16 1.43 -41.47 36.65
N ASN A 17 2.66 -41.09 37.00
CA ASN A 17 3.30 -39.84 36.63
C ASN A 17 3.44 -39.78 35.10
N VAL A 18 2.48 -39.14 34.43
CA VAL A 18 2.60 -38.74 33.03
C VAL A 18 3.65 -37.63 33.00
N PRO A 19 4.72 -37.73 32.18
CA PRO A 19 5.62 -36.60 32.04
C PRO A 19 4.83 -35.47 31.40
N SER A 20 4.53 -34.44 32.19
CA SER A 20 4.00 -33.17 31.72
C SER A 20 5.11 -32.46 30.95
N GLY A 21 5.29 -32.87 29.69
CA GLY A 21 6.02 -32.09 28.70
C GLY A 21 5.20 -30.83 28.42
N SER A 22 5.58 -29.72 29.04
CA SER A 22 5.23 -28.37 28.60
C SER A 22 5.40 -28.32 27.09
N PRO A 23 4.45 -27.80 26.29
CA PRO A 23 4.71 -27.57 24.89
C PRO A 23 5.86 -26.57 24.82
N GLU A 24 7.03 -27.05 24.37
CA GLU A 24 8.18 -26.21 24.06
C GLU A 24 7.67 -25.06 23.19
N SER A 25 7.78 -23.86 23.73
CA SER A 25 7.49 -22.63 23.01
C SER A 25 8.37 -22.62 21.77
N ILE A 26 7.78 -22.89 20.61
CA ILE A 26 8.43 -22.70 19.32
C ILE A 26 8.88 -21.24 19.29
N ALA A 27 10.19 -21.02 19.43
CA ALA A 27 10.79 -19.71 19.36
C ALA A 27 10.46 -19.13 17.98
N VAL A 28 9.50 -18.22 17.94
CA VAL A 28 9.15 -17.47 16.73
C VAL A 28 10.39 -16.64 16.38
N PRO A 29 11.03 -16.86 15.21
CA PRO A 29 12.37 -16.36 14.96
C PRO A 29 12.36 -14.84 14.88
N ALA A 30 13.35 -14.20 15.50
CA ALA A 30 13.53 -12.76 15.72
C ALA A 30 13.29 -11.80 14.53
N ALA A 31 13.11 -12.32 13.31
CA ALA A 31 12.65 -11.58 12.14
C ALA A 31 11.20 -11.06 12.30
N ARG A 32 10.30 -11.85 12.90
CA ARG A 32 8.89 -11.45 13.14
C ARG A 32 8.78 -10.35 14.19
N GLU A 33 9.74 -10.29 15.12
CA GLU A 33 9.81 -9.30 16.19
C GLU A 33 10.37 -7.95 15.71
N ARG A 34 11.31 -7.96 14.75
CA ARG A 34 11.77 -6.74 14.06
C ARG A 34 10.70 -6.17 13.11
N ALA A 35 9.91 -7.01 12.45
CA ALA A 35 8.78 -6.55 11.64
C ALA A 35 7.68 -5.88 12.50
N ARG A 36 7.47 -6.33 13.74
CA ARG A 36 6.59 -5.66 14.72
C ARG A 36 7.09 -4.30 15.22
N ALA A 37 8.36 -3.95 14.97
CA ALA A 37 8.95 -2.68 15.43
C ALA A 37 8.76 -1.52 14.44
N ILE A 38 8.31 -1.78 13.21
CA ILE A 38 8.14 -0.76 12.17
C ILE A 38 6.67 -0.34 12.10
N PRO A 39 6.34 0.96 12.31
CA PRO A 39 4.97 1.44 12.16
C PRO A 39 4.42 1.15 10.75
N GLU A 40 3.15 0.78 10.62
CA GLU A 40 2.51 0.50 9.31
C GLU A 40 2.67 1.67 8.33
N ALA A 41 2.53 2.90 8.82
CA ALA A 41 2.74 4.10 8.02
C ALA A 41 4.19 4.20 7.49
N ALA A 42 5.19 3.69 8.22
CA ALA A 42 6.56 3.62 7.74
C ALA A 42 6.73 2.49 6.71
N VAL A 43 6.10 1.33 6.90
CA VAL A 43 6.07 0.23 5.89
C VAL A 43 5.54 0.72 4.55
N ALA A 44 4.41 1.44 4.54
CA ALA A 44 3.86 2.03 3.33
C ALA A 44 4.85 3.00 2.64
N ARG A 45 5.58 3.81 3.42
CA ARG A 45 6.60 4.73 2.88
C ARG A 45 7.86 4.01 2.39
N LEU A 46 8.28 2.92 3.03
CA LEU A 46 9.38 2.08 2.56
C LEU A 46 9.09 1.54 1.15
N ALA A 47 7.85 1.11 0.88
CA ALA A 47 7.44 0.70 -0.46
C ALA A 47 7.51 1.84 -1.50
N VAL A 48 7.23 3.09 -1.09
CA VAL A 48 7.41 4.27 -1.94
C VAL A 48 8.89 4.55 -2.20
N TYR A 49 9.74 4.44 -1.18
CA TYR A 49 11.19 4.63 -1.31
C TYR A 49 11.79 3.59 -2.24
N LEU A 50 11.39 2.33 -2.13
CA LEU A 50 11.82 1.26 -3.02
C LEU A 50 11.51 1.62 -4.48
N ARG A 51 10.29 2.08 -4.79
CA ARG A 51 9.93 2.52 -6.15
C ARG A 51 10.86 3.62 -6.68
N VAL A 52 11.16 4.61 -5.86
CA VAL A 52 12.03 5.73 -6.26
C VAL A 52 13.46 5.24 -6.48
N LEU A 53 13.96 4.38 -5.59
CA LEU A 53 15.30 3.81 -5.67
C LEU A 53 15.47 2.91 -6.89
N SER A 54 14.50 2.03 -7.19
CA SER A 54 14.53 1.21 -8.40
C SER A 54 14.63 2.06 -9.66
N GLY A 55 13.87 3.17 -9.73
CA GLY A 55 14.00 4.10 -10.86
C GLY A 55 15.34 4.83 -10.92
N LEU A 56 16.00 5.09 -9.78
CA LEU A 56 17.36 5.65 -9.74
C LEU A 56 18.41 4.63 -10.21
N ASP A 57 18.25 3.37 -9.79
CA ASP A 57 19.10 2.25 -10.18
C ASP A 57 19.04 1.97 -11.69
N GLU A 58 17.84 1.97 -12.27
CA GLU A 58 17.62 1.87 -13.73
C GLU A 58 18.34 2.97 -14.52
N ARG A 59 18.56 4.14 -13.90
CA ARG A 59 19.32 5.26 -14.49
C ARG A 59 20.82 5.20 -14.20
N GLY A 60 21.31 4.15 -13.55
CA GLY A 60 22.71 3.99 -13.16
C GLY A 60 23.15 4.89 -12.01
N THR A 61 22.21 5.40 -11.20
CA THR A 61 22.56 6.23 -10.04
C THR A 61 23.07 5.34 -8.91
N THR A 62 24.33 5.52 -8.51
CA THR A 62 24.97 4.69 -7.47
C THR A 62 24.71 5.19 -6.06
N THR A 63 24.57 6.50 -5.88
CA THR A 63 24.36 7.13 -4.56
C THR A 63 23.28 8.20 -4.60
N VAL A 64 22.52 8.34 -3.52
CA VAL A 64 21.48 9.36 -3.36
C VAL A 64 21.49 9.96 -1.96
N SER A 65 21.32 11.28 -1.83
CA SER A 65 21.22 11.93 -0.53
C SER A 65 19.85 11.71 0.14
N SER A 66 19.75 11.94 1.46
CA SER A 66 18.46 11.90 2.16
C SER A 66 17.49 12.98 1.72
N GLU A 67 18.00 14.10 1.22
CA GLU A 67 17.18 15.22 0.75
C GLU A 67 16.60 14.94 -0.62
N GLU A 68 17.42 14.44 -1.56
CA GLU A 68 16.96 14.04 -2.89
C GLU A 68 15.96 12.89 -2.83
N LEU A 69 16.28 11.83 -2.07
CA LEU A 69 15.38 10.69 -1.95
C LEU A 69 14.04 11.09 -1.31
N ALA A 70 14.07 11.98 -0.31
CA ALA A 70 12.86 12.48 0.33
C ALA A 70 12.02 13.36 -0.62
N ALA A 71 12.68 14.21 -1.42
CA ALA A 71 12.02 15.02 -2.42
C ALA A 71 11.30 14.16 -3.47
N PHE A 72 12.01 13.16 -4.03
CA PHE A 72 11.42 12.24 -5.01
C PHE A 72 10.29 11.39 -4.41
N ALA A 73 10.38 11.03 -3.13
CA ALA A 73 9.33 10.28 -2.45
C ALA A 73 8.18 11.15 -1.91
N GLY A 74 8.27 12.47 -2.01
CA GLY A 74 7.24 13.39 -1.52
C GLY A 74 7.13 13.44 0.01
N VAL A 75 8.24 13.25 0.73
CA VAL A 75 8.29 13.24 2.20
C VAL A 75 9.32 14.23 2.73
N ASN A 76 9.25 14.54 4.03
CA ASN A 76 10.30 15.32 4.71
C ASN A 76 11.54 14.43 4.93
N SER A 77 12.74 14.95 4.67
CA SER A 77 14.02 14.26 4.89
C SER A 77 14.22 13.76 6.32
N ALA A 78 13.74 14.49 7.34
CA ALA A 78 13.75 14.04 8.73
C ALA A 78 12.88 12.80 8.94
N LYS A 79 11.73 12.74 8.28
CA LYS A 79 10.82 11.58 8.33
C LYS A 79 11.44 10.38 7.62
N LEU A 80 12.03 10.60 6.44
CA LEU A 80 12.76 9.56 5.71
C LEU A 80 13.91 8.99 6.55
N ARG A 81 14.76 9.82 7.15
CA ARG A 81 15.84 9.35 8.03
C ARG A 81 15.32 8.54 9.21
N LYS A 82 14.21 8.97 9.82
CA LYS A 82 13.55 8.20 10.88
C LYS A 82 13.05 6.85 10.38
N ASP A 83 12.42 6.79 9.21
CA ASP A 83 11.91 5.55 8.63
C ASP A 83 13.04 4.58 8.29
N LEU A 84 14.12 5.08 7.69
CA LEU A 84 15.30 4.26 7.38
C LEU A 84 16.02 3.78 8.65
N SER A 85 15.95 4.53 9.76
CA SER A 85 16.58 4.09 11.02
C SER A 85 15.98 2.79 11.57
N TYR A 86 14.74 2.43 11.20
CA TYR A 86 14.13 1.16 11.61
C TYR A 86 14.73 -0.06 10.91
N ILE A 87 15.28 0.12 9.69
CA ILE A 87 15.87 -0.97 8.92
C ILE A 87 17.39 -1.06 9.10
N GLY A 88 17.97 -0.04 9.74
CA GLY A 88 19.38 0.04 10.15
C GLY A 88 19.99 1.41 9.84
N SER A 89 21.15 1.69 10.41
CA SER A 89 21.91 2.90 10.11
C SER A 89 22.71 2.70 8.83
N TYR A 90 22.15 3.11 7.71
CA TYR A 90 22.83 3.12 6.42
C TYR A 90 22.89 4.56 5.93
N GLY A 91 23.98 4.91 5.28
CA GLY A 91 24.26 6.26 4.84
C GLY A 91 25.49 6.83 5.52
N THR A 92 26.44 7.26 4.71
CA THR A 92 27.64 7.93 5.21
C THR A 92 27.36 9.42 5.26
N ARG A 93 27.62 10.05 6.41
CA ARG A 93 27.42 11.49 6.60
C ARG A 93 28.22 12.24 5.52
N GLY A 94 27.54 13.01 4.68
CA GLY A 94 28.16 13.74 3.57
C GLY A 94 28.24 12.99 2.23
N VAL A 95 27.86 11.71 2.17
CA VAL A 95 27.85 10.90 0.92
C VAL A 95 26.43 10.45 0.54
N GLY A 96 25.57 10.19 1.52
CA GLY A 96 24.22 9.67 1.28
C GLY A 96 24.19 8.14 1.31
N TYR A 97 23.18 7.56 0.67
CA TYR A 97 22.94 6.12 0.61
C TYR A 97 23.42 5.56 -0.71
N GLU A 98 24.06 4.40 -0.67
CA GLU A 98 24.30 3.62 -1.87
C GLU A 98 22.97 2.95 -2.27
N VAL A 99 22.59 3.11 -3.54
CA VAL A 99 21.25 2.81 -4.04
C VAL A 99 20.97 1.31 -4.01
N SER A 100 21.88 0.49 -4.53
CA SER A 100 21.68 -0.97 -4.67
C SER A 100 21.58 -1.68 -3.32
N VAL A 101 22.41 -1.28 -2.35
CA VAL A 101 22.39 -1.75 -0.96
C VAL A 101 21.09 -1.34 -0.30
N LEU A 102 20.65 -0.09 -0.44
CA LEU A 102 19.41 0.37 0.18
C LEU A 102 18.18 -0.33 -0.39
N ILE A 103 18.13 -0.59 -1.71
CA ILE A 103 17.10 -1.43 -2.35
C ILE A 103 17.04 -2.79 -1.65
N GLY A 104 18.17 -3.50 -1.61
CA GLY A 104 18.19 -4.85 -1.02
C GLY A 104 17.80 -4.89 0.45
N GLN A 105 18.10 -3.85 1.24
CA GLN A 105 17.66 -3.76 2.64
C GLN A 105 16.15 -3.55 2.75
N ILE A 106 15.60 -2.65 1.94
CA ILE A 106 14.15 -2.38 1.94
C ILE A 106 13.40 -3.63 1.48
N GLU A 107 13.86 -4.30 0.42
CA GLU A 107 13.28 -5.56 -0.06
C GLU A 107 13.26 -6.64 1.03
N ARG A 108 14.39 -6.84 1.73
CA ARG A 108 14.46 -7.77 2.87
C ARG A 108 13.48 -7.40 3.97
N THR A 109 13.36 -6.12 4.29
CA THR A 109 12.45 -5.64 5.33
C THR A 109 10.99 -5.86 4.95
N LEU A 110 10.65 -5.60 3.68
CA LEU A 110 9.29 -5.77 3.14
C LEU A 110 8.96 -7.25 2.83
N GLY A 111 9.89 -8.17 3.02
CA GLY A 111 9.68 -9.61 2.76
C GLY A 111 9.78 -10.01 1.29
N LEU A 112 10.23 -9.10 0.40
CA LEU A 112 10.28 -9.29 -1.05
C LEU A 112 11.41 -10.22 -1.53
N THR A 113 12.17 -10.81 -0.61
CA THR A 113 13.17 -11.85 -0.94
C THR A 113 12.53 -13.20 -1.23
N LYS A 114 11.26 -13.39 -0.88
CA LYS A 114 10.47 -14.55 -1.29
C LYS A 114 9.75 -14.26 -2.59
N LYS A 115 9.57 -15.29 -3.42
CA LYS A 115 8.78 -15.16 -4.65
C LYS A 115 7.31 -15.02 -4.28
N HIS A 116 6.74 -13.83 -4.47
CA HIS A 116 5.32 -13.60 -4.23
C HIS A 116 4.54 -13.73 -5.53
N ARG A 117 3.98 -14.91 -5.77
CA ARG A 117 3.16 -15.16 -6.96
C ARG A 117 1.73 -14.70 -6.72
N VAL A 118 1.16 -14.02 -7.70
CA VAL A 118 -0.16 -13.39 -7.62
C VAL A 118 -1.17 -14.18 -8.45
N ALA A 119 -2.32 -14.50 -7.85
CA ALA A 119 -3.52 -14.90 -8.57
C ALA A 119 -4.48 -13.72 -8.69
N VAL A 120 -5.08 -13.50 -9.86
CA VAL A 120 -6.15 -12.51 -10.05
C VAL A 120 -7.45 -13.25 -10.35
N VAL A 121 -8.49 -12.98 -9.57
CA VAL A 121 -9.81 -13.59 -9.73
C VAL A 121 -10.84 -12.52 -10.10
N GLY A 122 -11.59 -12.77 -11.17
CA GLY A 122 -12.49 -11.80 -11.80
C GLY A 122 -11.76 -10.97 -12.85
N ILE A 123 -11.74 -11.46 -14.08
CA ILE A 123 -11.13 -10.88 -15.28
C ILE A 123 -12.15 -10.02 -16.03
N GLY A 124 -12.88 -9.18 -15.29
CA GLY A 124 -13.62 -8.04 -15.87
C GLY A 124 -12.66 -6.88 -16.22
N ASN A 125 -13.19 -5.67 -16.43
CA ASN A 125 -12.38 -4.49 -16.77
C ASN A 125 -11.18 -4.26 -15.82
N LEU A 126 -11.41 -4.36 -14.50
CA LEU A 126 -10.37 -4.16 -13.50
C LEU A 126 -9.38 -5.33 -13.47
N GLY A 127 -9.86 -6.58 -13.50
CA GLY A 127 -9.01 -7.77 -13.52
C GLY A 127 -8.10 -7.81 -14.74
N HIS A 128 -8.62 -7.49 -15.93
CA HIS A 128 -7.83 -7.34 -17.15
C HIS A 128 -6.73 -6.28 -17.01
N ALA A 129 -7.06 -5.13 -16.42
CA ALA A 129 -6.07 -4.07 -16.22
C ALA A 129 -4.96 -4.51 -15.24
N LEU A 130 -5.33 -5.21 -14.17
CA LEU A 130 -4.37 -5.72 -13.17
C LEU A 130 -3.50 -6.84 -13.73
N ALA A 131 -4.07 -7.76 -14.52
CA ALA A 131 -3.35 -8.85 -15.16
C ALA A 131 -2.27 -8.35 -16.14
N ASN A 132 -2.53 -7.24 -16.84
CA ASN A 132 -1.58 -6.63 -17.78
C ASN A 132 -0.67 -5.57 -17.12
N TYR A 133 -0.77 -5.36 -15.81
CA TYR A 133 0.01 -4.32 -15.14
C TYR A 133 1.45 -4.79 -14.88
N GLY A 134 2.37 -4.42 -15.78
CA GLY A 134 3.80 -4.75 -15.66
C GLY A 134 4.46 -4.25 -14.37
N GLY A 135 3.85 -3.29 -13.67
CA GLY A 135 4.34 -2.81 -12.38
C GLY A 135 4.29 -3.84 -11.25
N PHE A 136 3.51 -4.92 -11.37
CA PHE A 136 3.54 -6.04 -10.43
C PHE A 136 4.80 -6.88 -10.60
N LEU A 137 5.11 -7.28 -11.84
CA LEU A 137 6.34 -8.03 -12.16
C LEU A 137 7.60 -7.26 -11.71
N ASN A 138 7.69 -5.97 -12.05
CA ASN A 138 8.83 -5.12 -11.69
C ASN A 138 8.99 -4.90 -10.17
N ARG A 139 7.98 -5.23 -9.37
CA ARG A 139 7.99 -5.10 -7.91
C ARG A 139 8.11 -6.44 -7.18
N GLY A 140 8.43 -7.52 -7.90
CA GLY A 140 8.58 -8.85 -7.31
C GLY A 140 7.26 -9.61 -7.12
N PHE A 141 6.19 -9.17 -7.78
CA PHE A 141 4.86 -9.77 -7.69
C PHE A 141 4.39 -10.33 -9.05
N PRO A 142 5.08 -11.32 -9.65
CA PRO A 142 4.63 -11.87 -10.92
C PRO A 142 3.20 -12.42 -10.82
N VAL A 143 2.34 -12.00 -11.75
CA VAL A 143 1.04 -12.64 -11.96
C VAL A 143 1.31 -14.05 -12.48
N ALA A 144 0.76 -15.05 -11.79
CA ALA A 144 1.01 -16.45 -12.05
C ALA A 144 -0.26 -17.23 -12.41
N ALA A 145 -1.44 -16.72 -12.06
CA ALA A 145 -2.72 -17.36 -12.37
C ALA A 145 -3.83 -16.32 -12.53
N LEU A 146 -4.78 -16.62 -13.43
CA LEU A 146 -5.97 -15.82 -13.69
C LEU A 146 -7.18 -16.73 -13.62
N PHE A 147 -8.28 -16.25 -13.03
CA PHE A 147 -9.49 -17.03 -12.86
C PHE A 147 -10.76 -16.24 -13.15
N ASP A 148 -11.70 -16.85 -13.87
CA ASP A 148 -13.03 -16.30 -14.11
C ASP A 148 -14.10 -17.40 -14.20
N LEU A 149 -15.36 -17.02 -14.04
CA LEU A 149 -16.54 -17.87 -14.21
C LEU A 149 -17.11 -17.79 -15.63
N ASP A 150 -16.77 -16.73 -16.38
CA ASP A 150 -17.24 -16.53 -17.75
C ASP A 150 -16.61 -17.60 -18.68
N PRO A 151 -17.42 -18.51 -19.25
CA PRO A 151 -16.93 -19.55 -20.15
C PRO A 151 -16.25 -18.99 -21.41
N ASP A 152 -16.60 -17.77 -21.82
CA ASP A 152 -15.99 -17.13 -23.00
C ASP A 152 -14.56 -16.63 -22.72
N LEU A 153 -14.17 -16.50 -21.44
CA LEU A 153 -12.83 -16.09 -21.04
C LEU A 153 -11.90 -17.28 -20.77
N LEU A 154 -12.44 -18.48 -20.53
CA LEU A 154 -11.63 -19.66 -20.22
C LEU A 154 -10.64 -19.98 -21.35
N ASP A 155 -9.41 -20.31 -20.97
CA ASP A 155 -8.25 -20.54 -21.85
C ASP A 155 -7.82 -19.33 -22.70
N VAL A 156 -8.53 -18.20 -22.67
CA VAL A 156 -8.13 -16.98 -23.35
C VAL A 156 -6.92 -16.37 -22.62
N PRO A 157 -5.77 -16.18 -23.29
CA PRO A 157 -4.60 -15.64 -22.63
C PRO A 157 -4.74 -14.13 -22.40
N VAL A 158 -4.54 -13.69 -21.16
CA VAL A 158 -4.45 -12.28 -20.78
C VAL A 158 -3.05 -12.04 -20.23
N GLY A 159 -2.30 -11.10 -20.82
CA GLY A 159 -0.88 -10.90 -20.45
C GLY A 159 0.00 -12.15 -20.68
N GLY A 160 -0.43 -13.06 -21.55
CA GLY A 160 0.26 -14.34 -21.82
C GLY A 160 -0.06 -15.47 -20.82
N ILE A 161 -1.00 -15.26 -19.88
CA ILE A 161 -1.42 -16.26 -18.90
C ILE A 161 -2.86 -16.71 -19.25
N PRO A 162 -3.13 -18.01 -19.40
CA PRO A 162 -4.49 -18.49 -19.65
C PRO A 162 -5.37 -18.27 -18.42
N VAL A 163 -6.64 -17.95 -18.65
CA VAL A 163 -7.66 -17.87 -17.60
C VAL A 163 -8.19 -19.27 -17.31
N SER A 164 -8.12 -19.69 -16.05
CA SER A 164 -8.65 -20.96 -15.56
C SER A 164 -10.02 -20.78 -14.92
N ALA A 165 -10.76 -21.87 -14.73
CA ALA A 165 -12.04 -21.81 -14.05
C ALA A 165 -11.86 -21.51 -12.55
N VAL A 166 -12.82 -20.82 -11.94
CA VAL A 166 -12.78 -20.53 -10.48
C VAL A 166 -12.77 -21.81 -9.64
N ASP A 167 -13.29 -22.92 -10.16
CA ASP A 167 -13.24 -24.24 -9.51
C ASP A 167 -11.80 -24.78 -9.39
N ASP A 168 -10.89 -24.36 -10.27
CA ASP A 168 -9.49 -24.80 -10.27
C ASP A 168 -8.59 -23.98 -9.32
N ILE A 169 -9.14 -22.98 -8.61
CA ILE A 169 -8.36 -22.07 -7.76
C ILE A 169 -7.47 -22.83 -6.78
N VAL A 170 -8.04 -23.82 -6.08
CA VAL A 170 -7.33 -24.53 -5.00
C VAL A 170 -6.11 -25.25 -5.55
N ASP A 171 -6.27 -26.01 -6.62
CA ASP A 171 -5.21 -26.83 -7.21
C ASP A 171 -4.15 -25.95 -7.89
N VAL A 172 -4.58 -24.98 -8.70
CA VAL A 172 -3.67 -24.07 -9.40
C VAL A 172 -2.88 -23.20 -8.43
N CYS A 173 -3.49 -22.71 -7.34
CA CYS A 173 -2.77 -21.93 -6.33
C CYS A 173 -1.70 -22.75 -5.62
N ARG A 174 -1.98 -24.02 -5.29
CA ARG A 174 -0.99 -24.93 -4.68
C ARG A 174 0.16 -25.22 -5.63
N ASP A 175 -0.15 -25.64 -6.86
CA ASP A 175 0.85 -26.02 -7.87
C ASP A 175 1.75 -24.84 -8.25
N ARG A 176 1.16 -23.65 -8.34
CA ARG A 176 1.89 -22.42 -8.69
C ARG A 176 2.42 -21.69 -7.46
N GLU A 177 2.32 -22.24 -6.25
CA GLU A 177 2.81 -21.61 -5.01
C GLU A 177 2.35 -20.15 -4.88
N VAL A 178 1.06 -19.90 -5.14
CA VAL A 178 0.47 -18.56 -5.05
C VAL A 178 0.41 -18.13 -3.60
N THR A 179 0.97 -16.95 -3.30
CA THR A 179 0.97 -16.40 -1.94
C THR A 179 0.01 -15.22 -1.78
N ILE A 180 -0.35 -14.58 -2.90
CA ILE A 180 -1.21 -13.38 -2.91
C ILE A 180 -2.39 -13.60 -3.87
N GLY A 181 -3.61 -13.38 -3.37
CA GLY A 181 -4.83 -13.38 -4.16
C GLY A 181 -5.35 -11.96 -4.35
N VAL A 182 -5.74 -11.60 -5.57
CA VAL A 182 -6.41 -10.35 -5.89
C VAL A 182 -7.85 -10.67 -6.28
N ILE A 183 -8.81 -10.12 -5.54
CA ILE A 183 -10.24 -10.34 -5.78
C ILE A 183 -10.81 -9.09 -6.42
N ALA A 184 -11.18 -9.21 -7.70
CA ALA A 184 -11.79 -8.16 -8.52
C ALA A 184 -13.16 -8.58 -9.05
N THR A 185 -13.90 -9.39 -8.27
CA THR A 185 -15.23 -9.91 -8.58
C THR A 185 -16.34 -8.99 -8.07
N PRO A 186 -17.59 -9.20 -8.51
CA PRO A 186 -18.78 -8.68 -7.82
C PRO A 186 -18.83 -9.14 -6.34
N ALA A 187 -19.65 -8.47 -5.55
CA ALA A 187 -19.76 -8.72 -4.11
C ALA A 187 -20.28 -10.13 -3.79
N GLU A 188 -21.19 -10.64 -4.62
CA GLU A 188 -21.90 -11.90 -4.44
C GLU A 188 -20.95 -13.11 -4.45
N GLY A 189 -19.90 -13.08 -5.27
CA GLY A 189 -18.92 -14.18 -5.40
C GLY A 189 -17.64 -14.00 -4.58
N ALA A 190 -17.42 -12.82 -3.98
CA ALA A 190 -16.12 -12.47 -3.41
C ALA A 190 -15.72 -13.34 -2.19
N GLN A 191 -16.68 -13.72 -1.34
CA GLN A 191 -16.39 -14.56 -0.18
C GLN A 191 -16.04 -16.00 -0.60
N GLU A 192 -16.76 -16.57 -1.56
CA GLU A 192 -16.49 -17.93 -2.05
C GLU A 192 -15.10 -18.01 -2.69
N VAL A 193 -14.74 -17.02 -3.51
CA VAL A 193 -13.41 -16.88 -4.08
C VAL A 193 -12.34 -16.76 -2.99
N CYS A 194 -12.60 -15.94 -1.96
CA CYS A 194 -11.71 -15.78 -0.82
C CYS A 194 -11.47 -17.12 -0.11
N ASP A 195 -12.52 -17.88 0.17
CA ASP A 195 -12.43 -19.17 0.86
C ASP A 195 -11.60 -20.17 0.06
N ARG A 196 -11.79 -20.24 -1.27
CA ARG A 196 -11.01 -21.10 -2.17
C ARG A 196 -9.54 -20.69 -2.25
N LEU A 197 -9.25 -19.38 -2.30
CA LEU A 197 -7.86 -18.88 -2.26
C LEU A 197 -7.18 -19.29 -0.96
N VAL A 198 -7.85 -19.13 0.18
CA VAL A 198 -7.32 -19.54 1.49
C VAL A 198 -7.09 -21.05 1.53
N GLU A 199 -8.02 -21.86 1.03
CA GLU A 199 -7.86 -23.31 0.93
C GLU A 199 -6.68 -23.72 0.00
N GLY A 200 -6.43 -22.94 -1.04
CA GLY A 200 -5.27 -23.05 -1.93
C GLY A 200 -3.93 -22.63 -1.28
N GLY A 201 -3.94 -22.15 -0.03
CA GLY A 201 -2.75 -21.76 0.72
C GLY A 201 -2.35 -20.29 0.58
N VAL A 202 -3.23 -19.44 0.00
CA VAL A 202 -3.00 -18.01 -0.12
C VAL A 202 -3.12 -17.34 1.25
N VAL A 203 -2.10 -16.56 1.63
CA VAL A 203 -2.01 -15.94 2.97
C VAL A 203 -2.23 -14.42 2.94
N CYS A 204 -2.23 -13.80 1.76
CA CYS A 204 -2.48 -12.38 1.59
C CYS A 204 -3.55 -12.16 0.51
N ILE A 205 -4.54 -11.32 0.81
CA ILE A 205 -5.63 -11.01 -0.12
C ILE A 205 -5.73 -9.50 -0.32
N LEU A 206 -5.68 -9.06 -1.58
CA LEU A 206 -5.99 -7.70 -1.99
C LEU A 206 -7.43 -7.67 -2.53
N ASN A 207 -8.34 -7.07 -1.77
CA ASN A 207 -9.77 -7.11 -2.05
C ASN A 207 -10.26 -5.79 -2.68
N PHE A 208 -10.71 -5.85 -3.93
CA PHE A 208 -11.39 -4.76 -4.63
C PHE A 208 -12.92 -4.92 -4.63
N ALA A 209 -13.44 -6.07 -4.21
CA ALA A 209 -14.88 -6.27 -4.12
C ALA A 209 -15.47 -5.37 -3.03
N PRO A 210 -16.68 -4.81 -3.22
CA PRO A 210 -17.30 -3.86 -2.29
C PRO A 210 -17.94 -4.57 -1.09
N VAL A 211 -17.24 -5.52 -0.48
CA VAL A 211 -17.68 -6.31 0.67
C VAL A 211 -16.52 -6.55 1.64
N VAL A 212 -16.85 -6.74 2.91
CA VAL A 212 -15.89 -7.15 3.94
C VAL A 212 -15.79 -8.68 3.93
N LEU A 213 -14.59 -9.19 3.69
CA LEU A 213 -14.32 -10.63 3.66
C LEU A 213 -14.09 -11.16 5.08
N ARG A 214 -14.54 -12.39 5.32
CA ARG A 214 -14.21 -13.16 6.51
C ARG A 214 -13.04 -14.07 6.20
N VAL A 215 -11.99 -13.98 7.02
CA VAL A 215 -10.77 -14.77 6.85
C VAL A 215 -10.28 -15.31 8.20
N PRO A 216 -9.53 -16.42 8.22
CA PRO A 216 -8.87 -16.88 9.44
C PRO A 216 -7.72 -15.95 9.85
N GLU A 217 -7.30 -16.02 11.11
CA GLU A 217 -6.31 -15.09 11.72
C GLU A 217 -4.95 -15.06 11.00
N HIS A 218 -4.57 -16.15 10.33
CA HIS A 218 -3.29 -16.25 9.62
C HIS A 218 -3.31 -15.60 8.22
N VAL A 219 -4.46 -15.11 7.75
CA VAL A 219 -4.63 -14.49 6.44
C VAL A 219 -4.79 -12.99 6.61
N GLU A 220 -3.99 -12.22 5.86
CA GLU A 220 -4.07 -10.77 5.85
C GLU A 220 -4.91 -10.28 4.67
N VAL A 221 -5.90 -9.41 4.93
CA VAL A 221 -6.76 -8.82 3.90
C VAL A 221 -6.55 -7.32 3.86
N ARG A 222 -6.21 -6.79 2.67
CA ARG A 222 -6.15 -5.35 2.40
C ARG A 222 -7.27 -4.97 1.43
N LYS A 223 -8.23 -4.18 1.91
CA LYS A 223 -9.29 -3.62 1.08
C LYS A 223 -8.76 -2.43 0.26
N VAL A 224 -9.14 -2.36 -1.01
CA VAL A 224 -8.92 -1.20 -1.88
C VAL A 224 -10.27 -0.67 -2.35
N ASP A 225 -10.55 0.58 -2.02
CA ASP A 225 -11.80 1.25 -2.37
C ASP A 225 -11.48 2.59 -3.05
N LEU A 226 -11.31 2.56 -4.37
CA LEU A 226 -10.88 3.74 -5.13
C LEU A 226 -11.87 4.90 -4.99
N ALA A 227 -13.16 4.62 -4.80
CA ALA A 227 -14.18 5.66 -4.61
C ALA A 227 -14.01 6.37 -3.26
N VAL A 228 -13.75 5.62 -2.19
CA VAL A 228 -13.44 6.21 -0.87
C VAL A 228 -12.17 7.05 -0.92
N GLU A 229 -11.13 6.60 -1.61
CA GLU A 229 -9.90 7.39 -1.80
C GLU A 229 -10.19 8.72 -2.52
N MET A 230 -11.03 8.72 -3.56
CA MET A 230 -11.45 9.95 -4.26
C MET A 230 -12.26 10.88 -3.35
N GLN A 231 -13.11 10.35 -2.47
CA GLN A 231 -13.87 11.14 -1.49
C GLN A 231 -12.94 11.81 -0.47
N ILE A 232 -11.93 11.10 0.02
CA ILE A 232 -10.91 11.64 0.94
C ILE A 232 -10.14 12.79 0.27
N LEU A 233 -9.72 12.60 -0.98
CA LEU A 233 -9.06 13.66 -1.76
C LEU A 233 -9.97 14.89 -1.92
N SER A 234 -11.25 14.68 -2.21
CA SER A 234 -12.23 15.75 -2.36
C SER A 234 -12.42 16.53 -1.06
N PHE A 235 -12.45 15.85 0.10
CA PHE A 235 -12.50 16.49 1.41
C PHE A 235 -11.29 17.38 1.68
N HIS A 236 -10.08 16.94 1.35
CA HIS A 236 -8.87 17.74 1.55
C HIS A 236 -8.85 19.01 0.70
N VAL A 237 -9.31 18.93 -0.55
CA VAL A 237 -9.46 20.10 -1.42
C VAL A 237 -10.49 21.08 -0.84
N ALA A 238 -11.65 20.57 -0.42
CA ALA A 238 -12.70 21.38 0.19
C ALA A 238 -12.20 22.11 1.45
N ARG A 239 -11.49 21.41 2.34
CA ARG A 239 -10.93 21.99 3.56
C ARG A 239 -9.88 23.06 3.26
N ARG A 240 -8.97 22.81 2.32
CA ARG A 240 -7.95 23.79 1.89
C ARG A 240 -8.60 25.07 1.34
N ASN A 241 -9.70 24.94 0.59
CA ASN A 241 -10.43 26.08 0.04
C ASN A 241 -11.17 26.87 1.14
N GLN A 242 -11.70 26.19 2.18
CA GLN A 242 -12.31 26.84 3.34
C GLN A 242 -11.28 27.58 4.21
N GLU A 243 -10.12 26.97 4.48
CA GLU A 243 -9.01 27.60 5.21
C GLU A 243 -8.46 28.83 4.46
N ALA A 244 -8.41 28.79 3.12
CA ALA A 244 -8.03 29.93 2.29
C ALA A 244 -9.08 31.06 2.29
N ALA A 245 -10.36 30.74 2.46
CA ALA A 245 -11.46 31.71 2.51
C ALA A 245 -11.60 32.40 3.88
N VAL A 246 -11.06 31.83 4.95
CA VAL A 246 -11.13 32.37 6.33
C VAL A 246 -10.03 33.39 6.63
N VAL A 247 -9.11 33.68 5.70
CA VAL A 247 -8.13 34.77 5.85
C VAL A 247 -8.54 36.03 5.07
N PRO A 248 -9.36 36.93 5.67
CA PRO A 248 -9.28 38.35 5.36
C PRO A 248 -9.08 39.22 6.62
N GLY A 249 -7.99 39.99 6.64
CA GLY A 249 -7.91 41.30 7.29
C GLY A 249 -7.43 41.36 8.74
N ILE A 250 -6.12 41.44 8.95
CA ILE A 250 -5.55 42.23 10.07
C ILE A 250 -4.93 43.48 9.44
N ALA A 251 -5.76 44.49 9.18
CA ALA A 251 -5.31 45.86 8.94
C ALA A 251 -5.75 46.69 10.14
N GLY A 252 -4.76 47.35 10.76
CA GLY A 252 -4.83 47.88 12.12
C GLY A 252 -5.83 49.01 12.32
N GLY A 253 -6.52 48.96 13.46
CA GLY A 253 -7.13 50.12 14.09
C GLY A 253 -6.21 50.63 15.20
N THR A 254 -5.74 51.86 15.07
CA THR A 254 -5.49 52.73 16.23
C THR A 254 -5.97 54.15 15.88
N ASP A 255 -6.99 54.53 16.63
CA ASP A 255 -7.62 55.84 16.75
C ASP A 255 -6.67 56.88 17.41
N ALA A 256 -6.70 58.14 16.93
CA ALA A 256 -6.37 59.34 17.71
C ALA A 256 -6.72 60.65 16.96
N GLY A 257 -7.92 61.20 17.22
CA GLY A 257 -8.18 62.63 17.53
C GLY A 257 -8.11 63.76 16.45
N PRO A 258 -9.07 64.73 16.43
CA PRO A 258 -9.07 65.94 15.56
C PRO A 258 -8.63 67.21 16.34
N PRO A 259 -8.73 68.47 15.82
CA PRO A 259 -8.85 69.01 14.45
C PRO A 259 -7.74 70.04 14.09
N GLY A 260 -7.61 70.42 12.82
CA GLY A 260 -6.73 71.54 12.42
C GLY A 260 -6.95 72.04 10.99
N ASP A 261 -7.37 73.30 10.89
CA ASP A 261 -7.48 74.15 9.70
C ASP A 261 -6.29 74.04 8.72
N ARG A 262 -6.60 74.08 7.40
CA ARG A 262 -5.99 74.96 6.38
C ARG A 262 -6.35 74.57 4.92
N VAL A 263 -7.24 75.37 4.35
CA VAL A 263 -7.06 76.22 3.13
C VAL A 263 -6.37 75.66 1.87
N ASN A 264 -7.14 75.72 0.77
CA ASN A 264 -6.85 75.95 -0.66
C ASN A 264 -5.81 75.12 -1.44
N GLY A 265 -6.22 74.74 -2.66
CA GLY A 265 -5.27 74.57 -3.76
C GLY A 265 -5.76 73.86 -5.01
N ASN A 266 -6.74 74.44 -5.71
CA ASN A 266 -6.79 74.65 -7.17
C ASN A 266 -6.42 73.50 -8.15
N GLY A 267 -7.27 73.27 -9.18
CA GLY A 267 -6.76 72.70 -10.44
C GLY A 267 -7.71 71.92 -11.34
N ASN A 268 -8.76 72.58 -11.81
CA ASN A 268 -9.37 72.49 -13.14
C ASN A 268 -9.52 71.16 -13.93
N SER A 269 -10.78 71.01 -14.34
CA SER A 269 -11.41 70.23 -15.41
C SER A 269 -10.80 70.33 -16.83
N LYS A 270 -10.99 69.26 -17.62
CA LYS A 270 -11.56 69.16 -19.01
C LYS A 270 -11.06 67.85 -19.67
N SER A 271 -11.90 66.83 -19.91
CA SER A 271 -12.96 66.65 -20.93
C SER A 271 -12.48 66.24 -22.33
N ALA A 272 -13.24 65.29 -22.92
CA ALA A 272 -13.34 64.89 -24.34
C ALA A 272 -12.54 63.63 -24.75
N LEU A 273 -13.24 62.49 -25.00
CA LEU A 273 -13.71 61.98 -26.31
C LEU A 273 -12.52 61.39 -27.10
N GLU A 274 -12.51 60.12 -27.53
CA GLU A 274 -13.37 59.54 -28.57
C GLU A 274 -13.44 58.01 -28.54
N ARG A 275 -14.48 57.50 -29.22
CA ARG A 275 -14.87 56.11 -29.43
C ARG A 275 -14.03 55.43 -30.50
N GLY A 276 -13.90 54.12 -30.39
CA GLY A 276 -13.46 53.22 -31.46
C GLY A 276 -13.99 51.80 -31.23
N ASP A 277 -15.17 51.52 -31.80
CA ASP A 277 -15.65 50.21 -32.29
C ASP A 277 -14.56 49.54 -33.18
N VAL A 278 -14.44 48.23 -33.45
CA VAL A 278 -15.31 47.03 -33.47
C VAL A 278 -14.45 45.78 -33.72
N ASP A 279 -15.05 44.60 -33.50
CA ASP A 279 -14.76 43.28 -34.11
C ASP A 279 -13.42 42.59 -33.77
N GLY A 280 -13.36 41.36 -33.28
CA GLY A 280 -14.22 40.20 -33.51
C GLY A 280 -13.41 39.13 -34.23
N MET A 281 -13.15 37.97 -33.62
CA MET A 281 -13.14 36.63 -34.27
C MET A 281 -12.71 35.54 -33.27
N VAL A 282 -13.68 34.70 -32.92
CA VAL A 282 -13.50 33.33 -32.43
C VAL A 282 -13.18 32.44 -33.63
N VAL A 283 -12.43 31.34 -33.46
CA VAL A 283 -12.78 29.98 -33.97
C VAL A 283 -11.68 28.98 -33.57
N ARG A 284 -12.12 27.92 -32.89
CA ARG A 284 -11.43 26.65 -32.60
C ARG A 284 -11.46 25.73 -33.83
N PRO A 285 -10.63 24.68 -33.89
CA PRO A 285 -11.09 23.38 -33.34
C PRO A 285 -10.32 22.93 -32.10
#